data_AF-A0A5B8LV53-F1
#
_entry.id   AF-A0A5B8LV53-F1
#
_cell.length_a   1.000
_cell.length_b   1.000
_cell.length_c   1.000
_cell.angle_alpha   90.00
_cell.angle_beta   90.00
_cell.angle_gamma   90.00
#
_symmetry.space_group_name_H-M   'P 1'
#
loop_
_entity.id
_entity.type
_entity.pdbx_description
1 polymer ?
#
loop_
_entity_poly.entity_id
_entity_poly.type
_entity_poly.pdbx_seq_one_letter_code
_entity_poly.pdbx_strand_id
1 'polypeptide(L)'
;MSDLPQFVMTDRDYAILRGIAMARPSGERGYFDLLRHKLVQADIVESDQIDPGVVTMNSQVRYRVGDGRWLEHKLVLGAAREIIGQTVSLRSLYGLALLGMRDEQEFTYDAELGPVTVSSVLYQPEADAEIVDYGRARMWRGQ
;
A
#
# COMPACT_ATOMS: atom_id res chain seq x y z
N MET A 1 -10.05 23.44 0.78
CA MET A 1 -10.15 21.96 0.69
C MET A 1 -8.77 21.45 0.95
N SER A 2 -8.57 20.72 2.05
CA SER A 2 -7.24 20.20 2.38
C SER A 2 -6.79 19.28 1.25
N ASP A 3 -5.73 19.67 0.52
CA ASP A 3 -5.09 18.81 -0.47
C ASP A 3 -4.43 17.66 0.29
N LEU A 4 -5.18 16.57 0.47
CA LEU A 4 -4.61 15.36 1.02
C LEU A 4 -3.58 14.82 0.03
N PRO A 5 -2.40 14.39 0.50
CA PRO A 5 -1.38 13.83 -0.37
C PRO A 5 -1.94 12.63 -1.14
N GLN A 6 -1.61 12.55 -2.43
CA GLN A 6 -2.12 11.51 -3.32
C GLN A 6 -1.68 10.12 -2.86
N PHE A 7 -0.47 9.99 -2.30
CA PHE A 7 0.01 8.76 -1.70
C PHE A 7 0.71 9.07 -0.38
N VAL A 8 0.52 8.21 0.63
CA VAL A 8 1.26 8.27 1.89
C VAL A 8 1.94 6.95 2.15
N MET A 9 3.20 6.98 2.55
CA MET A 9 3.99 5.78 2.78
C MET A 9 4.76 5.89 4.08
N THR A 10 5.01 4.75 4.72
CA THR A 10 6.01 4.67 5.77
C THR A 10 7.40 4.88 5.17
N ASP A 11 8.34 5.34 6.00
CA ASP A 11 9.77 5.37 5.72
C ASP A 11 10.29 4.02 5.19
N ARG A 12 9.86 2.92 5.81
CA ARG A 12 10.18 1.54 5.44
C ARG A 12 9.68 1.19 4.05
N ASP A 13 8.41 1.46 3.76
CA ASP A 13 7.80 1.11 2.49
C ASP A 13 8.43 1.90 1.35
N TYR A 14 8.69 3.20 1.59
CA TYR A 14 9.39 4.07 0.66
C TYR A 14 10.81 3.57 0.36
N ALA A 15 11.56 3.15 1.38
CA ALA A 15 12.92 2.61 1.21
C ALA A 15 12.93 1.34 0.35
N ILE A 16 11.95 0.46 0.53
CA ILE A 16 11.79 -0.75 -0.29
C ILE A 16 11.47 -0.39 -1.74
N LEU A 17 10.55 0.57 -1.98
CA LEU A 17 10.25 1.06 -3.33
C LEU A 17 11.48 1.66 -4.02
N ARG A 18 12.28 2.45 -3.29
CA ARG A 18 13.56 2.95 -3.79
C ARG A 18 14.50 1.81 -4.17
N GLY A 19 14.59 0.77 -3.34
CA GLY A 19 15.39 -0.41 -3.63
C GLY A 19 14.97 -1.12 -4.92
N ILE A 20 13.65 -1.28 -5.14
CA ILE A 20 13.11 -1.85 -6.38
C ILE A 20 13.49 -0.98 -7.59
N ALA A 21 13.35 0.35 -7.47
CA ALA A 21 13.68 1.29 -8.55
C ALA A 21 15.17 1.24 -8.92
N MET A 22 16.06 1.12 -7.92
CA MET A 22 17.50 1.00 -8.12
C MET A 22 17.90 -0.34 -8.76
N ALA A 23 17.25 -1.43 -8.38
CA ALA A 23 17.53 -2.76 -8.92
C ALA A 23 17.15 -2.92 -10.40
N ARG A 24 16.32 -2.01 -10.94
CA ARG A 24 15.89 -2.00 -12.35
C ARG A 24 15.43 -3.39 -12.88
N PRO A 25 14.60 -4.15 -12.13
CA PRO A 25 14.15 -5.45 -12.62
C PRO A 25 13.30 -5.30 -13.88
N SER A 26 13.42 -6.21 -14.85
CA SER A 26 12.46 -6.28 -15.96
C SER A 26 11.04 -6.41 -15.41
N GLY A 27 10.11 -5.63 -15.95
CA GLY A 27 8.72 -5.57 -15.49
C GLY A 27 7.76 -5.26 -16.63
N GLU A 28 6.47 -5.29 -16.31
CA GLU A 28 5.39 -4.90 -17.22
C GLU A 28 5.58 -3.45 -17.72
N ARG A 29 5.10 -3.16 -18.95
CA ARG A 29 5.11 -1.79 -19.47
C ARG A 29 4.38 -0.85 -18.50
N GLY A 30 4.92 0.35 -18.30
CA GLY A 30 4.36 1.33 -17.38
C GLY A 30 4.71 1.11 -15.90
N TYR A 31 5.20 -0.06 -15.48
CA TYR A 31 5.52 -0.32 -14.06
C TYR A 31 6.55 0.67 -13.50
N PHE A 32 7.63 0.92 -14.25
CA PHE A 32 8.67 1.84 -13.80
C PHE A 32 8.22 3.29 -13.74
N ASP A 33 7.33 3.68 -14.64
CA ASP A 33 6.83 5.05 -14.70
C ASP A 33 5.87 5.29 -13.53
N LEU A 34 4.99 4.32 -13.23
CA LEU A 34 4.18 4.34 -12.00
C LEU A 34 5.07 4.34 -10.74
N LEU A 35 6.11 3.52 -10.70
CA LEU A 35 7.03 3.45 -9.56
C LEU A 35 7.69 4.81 -9.29
N ARG A 36 8.17 5.46 -10.35
CA ARG A 36 8.75 6.81 -10.27
C ARG A 36 7.71 7.84 -9.84
N HIS A 37 6.51 7.80 -10.42
CA HIS A 37 5.41 8.69 -10.06
C HIS A 37 5.14 8.63 -8.56
N LYS A 38 4.96 7.41 -8.01
CA LYS A 38 4.73 7.22 -6.58
C LYS A 38 5.91 7.67 -5.72
N LEU A 39 7.16 7.40 -6.13
CA LEU A 39 8.35 7.87 -5.40
C LEU A 39 8.49 9.40 -5.35
N VAL A 40 7.93 10.11 -6.34
CA VAL A 40 7.96 11.59 -6.40
C VAL A 40 6.79 12.21 -5.65
N GLN A 41 5.61 11.59 -5.69
CA GLN A 41 4.37 12.14 -5.13
C GLN A 41 4.04 11.66 -3.70
N ALA A 42 4.79 10.69 -3.16
CA ALA A 42 4.53 10.15 -1.84
C ALA A 42 4.93 11.16 -0.75
N ASP A 43 3.99 11.40 0.17
CA ASP A 43 4.29 11.96 1.48
C ASP A 43 4.77 10.85 2.41
N ILE A 44 5.83 11.10 3.17
CA ILE A 44 6.52 10.07 3.96
C ILE A 44 6.28 10.35 5.43
N VAL A 45 5.78 9.35 6.14
CA VAL A 45 5.50 9.40 7.58
C VAL A 45 6.23 8.28 8.31
N GLU A 46 6.40 8.45 9.62
CA GLU A 46 6.85 7.37 10.49
C GLU A 46 5.77 6.28 10.56
N SER A 47 6.20 5.03 10.79
CA SER A 47 5.28 3.88 10.81
C SER A 47 4.20 3.99 11.91
N ASP A 48 4.46 4.67 13.02
CA ASP A 48 3.49 4.88 14.10
C ASP A 48 2.56 6.09 13.86
N GLN A 49 2.81 6.88 12.82
CA GLN A 49 1.98 8.03 12.43
C GLN A 49 1.12 7.74 11.20
N ILE A 50 1.26 6.55 10.58
CA ILE A 50 0.49 6.24 9.39
C ILE A 50 -0.98 5.97 9.73
N ASP A 51 -1.87 6.59 8.98
CA ASP A 51 -3.30 6.41 9.17
C ASP A 51 -3.73 4.95 8.88
N PRO A 52 -4.58 4.32 9.72
CA PRO A 52 -5.00 2.92 9.54
C PRO A 52 -5.73 2.62 8.23
N GLY A 53 -6.31 3.64 7.59
CA GLY A 53 -6.96 3.54 6.29
C GLY A 53 -5.99 3.67 5.11
N VAL A 54 -4.69 3.76 5.35
CA VAL A 54 -3.66 3.78 4.29
C VAL A 54 -3.17 2.36 4.01
N VAL A 55 -3.13 1.99 2.74
CA VAL A 55 -2.55 0.72 2.28
C VAL A 55 -1.04 0.74 2.47
N THR A 56 -0.52 -0.11 3.35
CA THR A 56 0.93 -0.37 3.53
C THR A 56 1.28 -1.77 3.04
N MET A 57 2.57 -2.10 3.00
CA MET A 57 2.98 -3.47 2.70
C MET A 57 2.48 -4.46 3.76
N ASN A 58 1.91 -5.57 3.29
CA ASN A 58 1.22 -6.59 4.07
C ASN A 58 -0.15 -6.19 4.62
N SER A 59 -0.72 -5.05 4.19
CA SER A 59 -2.14 -4.78 4.39
C SER A 59 -3.03 -5.79 3.68
N GLN A 60 -4.19 -6.08 4.25
CA GLN A 60 -5.32 -6.73 3.56
C GLN A 60 -6.23 -5.62 3.03
N VAL A 61 -6.53 -5.64 1.73
CA VAL A 61 -7.21 -4.52 1.06
C VAL A 61 -8.35 -5.03 0.19
N ARG A 62 -9.49 -4.34 0.24
CA ARG A 62 -10.60 -4.51 -0.70
C ARG A 62 -10.53 -3.45 -1.80
N TYR A 63 -10.40 -3.90 -3.04
CA TYR A 63 -10.23 -3.00 -4.19
C TYR A 63 -10.87 -3.56 -5.46
N ARG A 64 -10.99 -2.72 -6.50
CA ARG A 64 -11.36 -3.15 -7.85
C ARG A 64 -10.56 -2.38 -8.89
N VAL A 65 -10.62 -2.87 -10.14
CA VAL A 65 -10.04 -2.19 -11.31
C VAL A 65 -11.16 -1.95 -12.32
N GLY A 66 -11.36 -0.68 -12.70
CA GLY A 66 -12.48 -0.24 -13.54
C GLY A 66 -13.83 -0.76 -13.01
N ASP A 67 -14.66 -1.26 -13.92
CA ASP A 67 -15.95 -1.88 -13.60
C ASP A 67 -15.85 -3.37 -13.24
N GLY A 68 -14.64 -3.85 -12.94
CA GLY A 68 -14.40 -5.21 -12.48
C GLY A 68 -15.04 -5.51 -11.12
N ARG A 69 -15.01 -6.79 -10.73
CA ARG A 69 -15.47 -7.24 -9.42
C ARG A 69 -14.56 -6.73 -8.30
N TRP A 70 -15.12 -6.57 -7.10
CA TRP A 70 -14.33 -6.37 -5.89
C TRP A 70 -13.46 -7.59 -5.58
N LEU A 71 -12.21 -7.33 -5.23
CA LEU A 71 -11.19 -8.29 -4.83
C LEU A 71 -10.73 -7.95 -3.42
N GLU A 72 -10.38 -8.96 -2.64
CA GLU A 72 -9.79 -8.80 -1.32
C GLU A 72 -8.48 -9.55 -1.29
N HIS A 73 -7.36 -8.81 -1.27
CA HIS A 73 -6.03 -9.41 -1.30
C HIS A 73 -5.09 -8.78 -0.28
N LYS A 74 -4.10 -9.56 0.16
CA LYS A 74 -2.94 -9.07 0.89
C LYS A 74 -1.91 -8.49 -0.08
N LEU A 75 -1.45 -7.26 0.15
CA LEU A 75 -0.38 -6.64 -0.63
C LEU A 75 0.98 -7.21 -0.18
N VAL A 76 1.70 -7.92 -1.04
CA VAL A 76 2.98 -8.57 -0.69
C VAL A 76 4.10 -8.14 -1.64
N LEU A 77 5.34 -8.13 -1.16
CA LEU A 77 6.50 -7.70 -1.97
C LEU A 77 6.76 -8.59 -3.21
N GLY A 78 6.42 -9.89 -3.17
CA GLY A 78 6.58 -10.81 -4.29
C GLY A 78 6.44 -12.30 -3.98
N ALA A 79 6.73 -13.13 -4.99
CA ALA A 79 6.34 -14.54 -5.17
C ALA A 79 6.51 -15.50 -3.99
N ALA A 80 7.45 -15.27 -3.07
CA ALA A 80 7.63 -16.14 -1.90
C ALA A 80 6.38 -16.19 -0.98
N ARG A 81 5.48 -15.22 -1.12
CA ARG A 81 4.23 -15.11 -0.38
C ARG A 81 3.01 -15.01 -1.28
N GLU A 82 3.16 -15.22 -2.59
CA GLU A 82 2.03 -15.13 -3.51
C GLU A 82 1.16 -16.39 -3.41
N ILE A 83 -0.11 -16.18 -3.12
CA ILE A 83 -1.13 -17.22 -3.12
C ILE A 83 -2.23 -16.76 -4.06
N ILE A 84 -2.48 -17.56 -5.10
CA ILE A 84 -3.47 -17.25 -6.14
C ILE A 84 -4.83 -16.99 -5.49
N GLY A 85 -5.41 -15.83 -5.81
CA GLY A 85 -6.71 -15.40 -5.29
C GLY A 85 -6.70 -14.88 -3.85
N GLN A 86 -5.55 -14.76 -3.20
CA GLN A 86 -5.42 -14.23 -1.82
C GLN A 86 -4.43 -13.07 -1.71
N THR A 87 -3.51 -12.93 -2.65
CA THR A 87 -2.46 -11.91 -2.60
C THR A 87 -2.34 -11.13 -3.91
N VAL A 88 -1.89 -9.88 -3.78
CA VAL A 88 -1.49 -9.05 -4.91
C VAL A 88 -0.03 -8.62 -4.72
N SER A 89 0.76 -8.76 -5.79
CA SER A 89 2.19 -8.49 -5.77
C SER A 89 2.47 -7.00 -5.94
N LEU A 90 3.29 -6.39 -5.08
CA LEU A 90 3.82 -5.04 -5.25
C LEU A 90 4.65 -4.89 -6.53
N ARG A 91 5.11 -6.02 -7.10
CA ARG A 91 5.80 -6.08 -8.39
C ARG A 91 4.87 -6.15 -9.60
N SER A 92 3.55 -6.12 -9.39
CA SER A 92 2.55 -5.93 -10.44
C SER A 92 2.10 -4.46 -10.50
N LEU A 93 1.56 -4.02 -11.63
CA LEU A 93 1.00 -2.67 -11.76
C LEU A 93 -0.06 -2.37 -10.71
N TYR A 94 -1.03 -3.28 -10.52
CA TYR A 94 -2.11 -3.07 -9.55
C TYR A 94 -1.63 -3.07 -8.10
N GLY A 95 -0.72 -3.98 -7.74
CA GLY A 95 -0.17 -3.98 -6.38
C GLY A 95 0.65 -2.72 -6.09
N LEU A 96 1.40 -2.22 -7.07
CA LEU A 96 2.11 -0.95 -6.94
C LEU A 96 1.16 0.24 -6.85
N ALA A 97 0.08 0.25 -7.65
CA ALA A 97 -0.92 1.31 -7.62
C ALA A 97 -1.53 1.46 -6.22
N LEU A 98 -1.90 0.33 -5.59
CA LEU A 98 -2.52 0.27 -4.26
C LEU A 98 -1.65 0.86 -3.15
N LEU A 99 -0.33 0.70 -3.19
CA LEU A 99 0.52 1.12 -2.08
C LEU A 99 0.37 2.62 -1.79
N GLY A 100 0.10 2.96 -0.53
CA GLY A 100 -0.08 4.32 -0.06
C GLY A 100 -1.37 5.00 -0.49
N MET A 101 -2.29 4.29 -1.15
CA MET A 101 -3.67 4.75 -1.32
C MET A 101 -4.43 4.65 -0.01
N ARG A 102 -5.51 5.43 0.11
CA ARG A 102 -6.42 5.46 1.25
C ARG A 102 -7.73 4.75 0.96
N ASP A 103 -8.49 4.49 2.02
CA ASP A 103 -9.91 4.16 1.93
C ASP A 103 -10.67 5.14 1.04
N GLU A 104 -11.61 4.60 0.27
CA GLU A 104 -12.46 5.34 -0.67
C GLU A 104 -11.69 6.14 -1.73
N GLN A 105 -10.38 5.89 -1.90
CA GLN A 105 -9.57 6.55 -2.91
C GLN A 105 -9.65 5.84 -4.24
N GLU A 106 -9.80 6.63 -5.31
CA GLU A 106 -9.62 6.19 -6.68
C GLU A 106 -8.34 6.78 -7.27
N PHE A 107 -7.62 5.96 -8.05
CA PHE A 107 -6.42 6.37 -8.73
C PHE A 107 -6.34 5.78 -10.14
N THR A 108 -6.25 6.65 -11.13
CA THR A 108 -6.03 6.27 -12.54
C THR A 108 -4.60 6.59 -12.92
N TYR A 109 -3.77 5.56 -13.04
CA TYR A 109 -2.41 5.70 -13.56
C TYR A 109 -2.37 5.73 -15.09
N ASP A 110 -3.13 4.84 -15.73
CA ASP A 110 -3.22 4.68 -17.17
C ASP A 110 -4.70 4.59 -17.57
N ALA A 111 -5.12 5.46 -18.49
CA ALA A 111 -6.51 5.53 -18.94
C ALA A 111 -6.95 4.24 -19.65
N GLU A 112 -6.03 3.46 -20.22
CA GLU A 112 -6.35 2.21 -20.91
C GLU A 112 -6.57 1.04 -19.94
N LEU A 113 -6.01 1.11 -18.72
CA LEU A 113 -6.10 0.05 -17.70
C LEU A 113 -7.29 0.20 -16.75
N GLY A 114 -7.95 1.37 -16.78
CA GLY A 114 -9.03 1.73 -15.88
C GLY A 114 -8.55 2.14 -14.47
N PRO A 115 -9.40 2.83 -13.70
CA PRO A 115 -9.07 3.27 -12.35
C PRO A 115 -8.87 2.09 -11.39
N VAL A 116 -7.93 2.21 -10.46
CA VAL A 116 -7.87 1.38 -9.26
C VAL A 116 -8.64 2.09 -8.16
N THR A 117 -9.66 1.43 -7.59
CA THR A 117 -10.46 1.98 -6.48
C THR A 117 -10.23 1.13 -5.23
N VAL A 118 -9.81 1.75 -4.14
CA VAL A 118 -9.78 1.13 -2.81
C VAL A 118 -11.12 1.40 -2.13
N SER A 119 -11.81 0.34 -1.71
CA SER A 119 -13.01 0.45 -0.89
C SER A 119 -12.64 0.53 0.58
N SER A 120 -11.71 -0.32 1.03
CA SER A 120 -11.29 -0.35 2.43
C SER A 120 -9.97 -1.09 2.63
N VAL A 121 -9.20 -0.66 3.62
CA VAL A 121 -8.10 -1.38 4.25
C VAL A 121 -8.67 -2.22 5.38
N LEU A 122 -8.72 -3.54 5.17
CA LEU A 122 -9.30 -4.51 6.11
C LEU A 122 -8.33 -4.87 7.24
N TYR A 123 -7.03 -4.72 7.00
CA TYR A 123 -5.96 -4.93 7.97
C TYR A 123 -4.74 -4.10 7.56
N GLN A 124 -4.07 -3.50 8.56
CA GLN A 124 -2.79 -2.81 8.39
C GLN A 124 -1.84 -3.25 9.52
N PRO A 125 -0.60 -3.67 9.20
CA PRO A 125 0.34 -4.14 10.22
C PRO A 125 0.77 -3.05 11.21
N GLU A 126 0.86 -1.79 10.79
CA GLU A 126 1.22 -0.68 11.66
C GLU A 126 0.16 -0.42 12.75
N ALA A 127 -1.13 -0.38 12.38
CA ALA A 127 -2.23 -0.25 13.34
C ALA A 127 -2.27 -1.41 14.37
N ASP A 128 -1.98 -2.65 13.95
CA ASP A 128 -1.93 -3.81 14.85
C ASP A 128 -0.74 -3.72 15.83
N ALA A 129 0.41 -3.23 15.36
CA ALA A 129 1.59 -3.00 16.20
C ALA A 129 1.33 -1.91 17.26
N GLU A 130 0.63 -0.84 16.91
CA GLU A 130 0.23 0.23 17.85
C GLU A 130 -0.64 -0.32 18.99
N ILE A 131 -1.64 -1.16 18.67
CA ILE A 131 -2.51 -1.81 19.66
C ILE A 131 -1.68 -2.64 20.65
N VAL A 132 -0.70 -3.40 20.14
CA VAL A 132 0.19 -4.23 20.96
C VAL A 132 1.04 -3.37 21.89
N ASP A 133 1.61 -2.27 21.40
CA ASP A 133 2.47 -1.39 22.20
C ASP A 133 1.67 -0.68 23.30
N TYR A 134 0.48 -0.18 22.97
CA TYR A 134 -0.44 0.40 23.96
C TYR A 134 -0.84 -0.63 25.03
N GLY A 135 -1.13 -1.88 24.64
CA GLY A 135 -1.41 -2.98 25.55
C GLY A 135 -0.26 -3.25 26.52
N ARG A 136 0.99 -3.21 26.04
CA ARG A 136 2.19 -3.33 26.89
C ARG A 136 2.30 -2.16 27.85
N ALA A 137 2.23 -0.92 27.38
CA ALA A 137 2.39 0.27 28.20
C ALA A 137 1.43 0.32 29.41
N ARG A 138 0.21 -0.21 29.26
CA ARG A 138 -0.76 -0.31 30.37
C ARG A 138 -0.39 -1.36 31.42
N MET A 139 0.30 -2.43 31.04
CA MET A 139 0.75 -3.47 31.98
C MET A 139 1.90 -3.00 32.88
N TRP A 140 2.70 -2.02 32.44
CA TRP A 140 3.85 -1.49 33.22
C TRP A 140 3.48 -0.45 34.28
N ARG A 141 2.25 0.10 34.31
CA ARG A 141 1.82 1.08 35.32
C ARG A 141 1.30 0.47 36.63
N GLY A 142 1.65 -0.78 36.92
CA GLY A 142 1.27 -1.48 38.13
C GLY A 142 2.44 -2.16 38.81
N GLN A 143 3.40 -1.39 39.32
CA GLN A 143 4.38 -1.87 40.31
C GLN A 143 4.90 -0.74 41.18
#